data_AF-A0A1F8LID7-F1
#
_entry.id   AF-A0A1F8LID7-F1
#
_cell.length_a   1.000
_cell.length_b   1.000
_cell.length_c   1.000
_cell.angle_alpha   90.00
_cell.angle_beta   90.00
_cell.angle_gamma   90.00
#
_symmetry.space_group_name_H-M   'P 1'
#
loop_
_entity.id
_entity.type
_entity.pdbx_description
1 polymer ?
#
loop_
_entity_poly.entity_id
_entity_poly.type
_entity_poly.pdbx_seq_one_letter_code
_entity_poly.pdbx_strand_id
1 'polypeptide(L)'
;MEFSDRELWTVLHGMGFGAVFLLAFGGGLAGLWSLRERLLTEEGLRERMPRITLGTTAMAVFGWLTVISGTFIVYPWYRVEPAGGIANYSGPLEGYPKFLLLSSESTAQWHEFGMEWKEHVAWLAPFLATAVAFVVVYYGPQLIRRPELRWPLMIFFGLAFAAAAVAGLFGAFITKAAPVA
;
A
#
# COMPACT_ATOMS: atom_id res chain seq x y z
N MET A 1 -10.84 9.77 24.44
CA MET A 1 -11.41 9.11 23.25
C MET A 1 -10.71 7.77 23.19
N GLU A 2 -11.41 6.67 23.47
CA GLU A 2 -10.86 5.32 23.34
C GLU A 2 -11.25 4.79 21.96
N PHE A 3 -10.27 4.22 21.25
CA PHE A 3 -10.52 3.53 19.98
C PHE A 3 -10.88 2.08 20.27
N SER A 4 -11.84 1.52 19.52
CA SER A 4 -11.99 0.07 19.45
C SER A 4 -10.78 -0.57 18.76
N ASP A 5 -10.58 -1.87 18.99
CA ASP A 5 -9.50 -2.62 18.33
C ASP A 5 -9.60 -2.54 16.79
N ARG A 6 -10.81 -2.53 16.23
CA ARG A 6 -11.04 -2.43 14.79
C ARG A 6 -10.67 -1.06 14.23
N GLU A 7 -11.03 0.00 14.94
CA GLU A 7 -10.67 1.37 14.59
C GLU A 7 -9.15 1.58 14.66
N LEU A 8 -8.50 1.06 15.71
CA LEU A 8 -7.05 1.14 15.84
C LEU A 8 -6.36 0.45 14.65
N TRP A 9 -6.77 -0.78 14.31
CA TRP A 9 -6.20 -1.52 13.19
C TRP A 9 -6.46 -0.86 11.84
N THR A 10 -7.66 -0.33 11.61
CA THR A 10 -7.98 0.37 10.35
C THR A 10 -7.18 1.67 10.20
N VAL A 11 -6.95 2.41 11.28
CA VAL A 11 -6.07 3.59 11.28
C VAL A 11 -4.60 3.21 11.04
N LEU A 12 -4.08 2.21 11.77
CA LEU A 12 -2.70 1.75 11.60
C LEU A 12 -2.45 1.22 10.19
N HIS A 13 -3.35 0.40 9.66
CA HIS A 13 -3.29 -0.11 8.30
C HIS A 13 -3.39 1.00 7.25
N GLY A 14 -4.44 1.81 7.30
CA GLY A 14 -4.78 2.76 6.24
C GLY A 14 -3.94 4.03 6.25
N MET A 15 -3.67 4.59 7.42
CA MET A 15 -2.93 5.85 7.57
C MET A 15 -1.52 5.64 8.10
N GLY A 16 -1.32 4.77 9.09
CA GLY A 16 -0.01 4.53 9.69
C GLY A 16 1.00 3.97 8.68
N PHE A 17 0.72 2.79 8.15
CA PHE A 17 1.58 2.16 7.15
C PHE A 17 1.62 2.95 5.84
N GLY A 18 0.47 3.50 5.42
CA GLY A 18 0.37 4.36 4.24
C GLY A 18 1.27 5.60 4.33
N ALA A 19 1.31 6.31 5.46
CA ALA A 19 2.14 7.50 5.62
C ALA A 19 3.63 7.18 5.52
N VAL A 20 4.08 6.10 6.17
CA VAL A 20 5.49 5.67 6.08
C VAL A 20 5.83 5.25 4.65
N PHE A 21 4.92 4.54 3.98
CA PHE A 21 5.08 4.16 2.57
C PHE A 21 5.25 5.38 1.64
N LEU A 22 4.44 6.44 1.83
CA LEU A 22 4.55 7.68 1.05
C LEU A 22 5.89 8.40 1.27
N LEU A 23 6.34 8.50 2.53
CA LEU A 23 7.64 9.10 2.87
C LEU A 23 8.80 8.28 2.27
N ALA A 24 8.71 6.96 2.38
CA ALA A 24 9.70 6.03 1.84
C ALA A 24 9.79 6.12 0.30
N PHE A 25 8.64 6.26 -0.38
CA PHE A 25 8.59 6.51 -1.82
C PHE A 25 9.29 7.82 -2.20
N GLY A 26 8.94 8.93 -1.53
CA GLY A 26 9.53 10.23 -1.81
C GLY A 26 11.06 10.23 -1.66
N GLY A 27 11.56 9.70 -0.54
CA GLY A 27 13.00 9.58 -0.28
C GLY A 27 13.71 8.63 -1.23
N GLY A 28 13.12 7.45 -1.49
CA GLY A 28 13.69 6.44 -2.38
C GLY A 28 13.78 6.91 -3.84
N LEU A 29 12.72 7.53 -4.36
CA LEU A 29 12.67 8.00 -5.74
C LEU A 29 13.61 9.18 -5.97
N ALA A 30 13.59 10.17 -5.08
CA ALA A 30 14.51 11.30 -5.15
C ALA A 30 15.98 10.83 -5.10
N GLY A 31 16.26 9.86 -4.24
CA GLY A 31 17.56 9.24 -4.12
C GLY A 31 18.00 8.52 -5.40
N LEU A 32 17.18 7.62 -5.96
CA LEU A 32 17.44 6.90 -7.22
C LEU A 32 17.66 7.86 -8.40
N TRP A 33 16.84 8.90 -8.51
CA TRP A 33 16.96 9.94 -9.55
C TRP A 33 18.28 10.71 -9.46
N SER A 34 18.75 10.92 -8.23
CA SER A 34 19.95 11.70 -7.95
C SER A 34 21.27 10.95 -8.16
N LEU A 35 21.24 9.62 -8.39
CA LEU A 35 22.43 8.80 -8.64
C LEU A 35 23.08 9.07 -10.00
N ARG A 36 23.55 10.29 -10.25
CA ARG A 36 24.18 10.68 -11.53
C ARG A 36 25.69 10.78 -11.32
N GLU A 37 26.44 9.90 -11.99
CA GLU A 37 27.90 9.76 -11.86
C GLU A 37 28.65 11.09 -11.98
N ARG A 38 28.31 11.91 -12.97
CA ARG A 38 28.93 13.23 -13.19
C ARG A 38 28.74 14.24 -12.04
N LEU A 39 27.78 13.99 -11.15
CA LEU A 39 27.36 14.95 -10.11
C LEU A 39 27.67 14.46 -8.69
N LEU A 40 28.34 13.32 -8.51
CA LEU A 40 28.56 12.72 -7.20
C LEU A 40 30.04 12.58 -6.86
N THR A 41 30.43 13.17 -5.74
CA THR A 41 31.69 12.87 -5.06
C THR A 41 31.55 11.58 -4.24
N GLU A 42 32.67 10.99 -3.81
CA GLU A 42 32.63 9.81 -2.93
C GLU A 42 31.90 10.09 -1.61
N GLU A 43 32.10 11.27 -1.03
CA GLU A 43 31.39 11.69 0.19
C GLU A 43 29.88 11.82 -0.04
N GLY A 44 29.48 12.45 -1.15
CA GLY A 44 28.08 12.56 -1.52
C GLY A 44 27.42 11.21 -1.76
N LEU A 45 28.17 10.22 -2.25
CA LEU A 45 27.68 8.87 -2.41
C LEU A 45 27.48 8.13 -1.07
N ARG A 46 28.47 8.23 -0.16
CA ARG A 46 28.41 7.61 1.17
C ARG A 46 27.22 8.14 1.99
N GLU A 47 26.89 9.42 1.82
CA GLU A 47 25.73 10.03 2.48
C GLU A 47 24.39 9.58 1.89
N ARG A 48 24.31 9.42 0.56
CA ARG A 48 23.05 9.13 -0.15
C ARG A 48 22.64 7.67 -0.10
N MET A 49 23.59 6.74 -0.21
CA MET A 49 23.28 5.31 -0.30
C MET A 49 22.45 4.77 0.89
N PRO A 50 22.73 5.14 2.15
CA PRO A 50 21.90 4.73 3.27
C PRO A 50 20.45 5.19 3.14
N ARG A 51 20.20 6.42 2.64
CA ARG A 51 18.84 6.94 2.47
C ARG A 51 18.09 6.24 1.36
N ILE A 52 18.75 5.96 0.23
CA ILE A 52 18.15 5.20 -0.87
C ILE A 52 17.77 3.81 -0.38
N THR A 53 18.70 3.13 0.30
CA THR A 53 18.49 1.79 0.85
C THR A 53 17.35 1.78 1.87
N LEU A 54 17.33 2.74 2.79
CA LEU A 54 16.28 2.88 3.78
C LEU A 54 14.92 3.15 3.11
N GLY A 55 14.87 4.09 2.16
CA GLY A 55 13.62 4.45 1.46
C GLY A 55 13.04 3.28 0.67
N THR A 56 13.85 2.58 -0.14
CA THR A 56 13.35 1.45 -0.93
C THR A 56 12.98 0.25 -0.06
N THR A 57 13.78 -0.05 0.97
CA THR A 57 13.50 -1.16 1.91
C THR A 57 12.28 -0.87 2.76
N ALA A 58 12.15 0.35 3.30
CA ALA A 58 10.99 0.75 4.08
C ALA A 58 9.70 0.68 3.25
N MET A 59 9.72 1.15 2.01
CA MET A 59 8.55 1.06 1.13
C MET A 59 8.15 -0.41 0.88
N ALA A 60 9.12 -1.30 0.67
CA ALA A 60 8.84 -2.73 0.51
C ALA A 60 8.22 -3.35 1.78
N VAL A 61 8.83 -3.10 2.94
CA VAL A 61 8.36 -3.62 4.24
C VAL A 61 6.95 -3.12 4.56
N PHE A 62 6.72 -1.80 4.48
CA PHE A 62 5.41 -1.22 4.79
C PHE A 62 4.37 -1.54 3.73
N GLY A 63 4.75 -1.78 2.47
CA GLY A 63 3.86 -2.35 1.45
C GLY A 63 3.36 -3.74 1.87
N TRP A 64 4.26 -4.61 2.34
CA TRP A 64 3.91 -5.95 2.84
C TRP A 64 3.03 -5.89 4.08
N LEU A 65 3.40 -5.07 5.07
CA LEU A 65 2.59 -4.87 6.28
C LEU A 65 1.18 -4.40 5.92
N THR A 66 1.06 -3.48 4.95
CA THR A 66 -0.23 -3.00 4.46
C THR A 66 -1.04 -4.15 3.86
N VAL A 67 -0.56 -4.85 2.84
CA VAL A 67 -1.37 -5.89 2.19
C VAL A 67 -1.71 -7.06 3.13
N ILE A 68 -0.78 -7.50 3.98
CA ILE A 68 -1.01 -8.60 4.92
C ILE A 68 -2.06 -8.20 5.97
N SER A 69 -1.90 -7.04 6.62
CA SER A 69 -2.90 -6.58 7.60
C SER A 69 -4.26 -6.31 6.94
N GLY A 70 -4.27 -5.78 5.71
CA GLY A 70 -5.50 -5.58 4.95
C GLY A 70 -6.24 -6.88 4.69
N THR A 71 -5.54 -7.89 4.14
CA THR A 71 -6.13 -9.17 3.74
C THR A 71 -6.50 -10.06 4.91
N PHE A 72 -5.69 -10.11 5.96
CA PHE A 72 -5.85 -11.10 7.04
C PHE A 72 -6.44 -10.54 8.34
N ILE A 73 -6.52 -9.22 8.49
CA ILE A 73 -7.09 -8.58 9.69
C ILE A 73 -8.35 -7.78 9.33
N VAL A 74 -8.22 -6.79 8.43
CA VAL A 74 -9.32 -5.87 8.11
C VAL A 74 -10.38 -6.52 7.21
N TYR A 75 -9.96 -7.28 6.20
CA TYR A 75 -10.87 -7.87 5.23
C TYR A 75 -11.85 -8.90 5.82
N PRO A 76 -11.46 -9.78 6.77
CA PRO A 76 -12.42 -10.63 7.49
C PRO A 76 -13.59 -9.87 8.12
N TRP A 77 -13.35 -8.68 8.68
CA TRP A 77 -14.41 -7.85 9.27
C TRP A 77 -15.32 -7.25 8.20
N TYR A 78 -14.78 -6.88 7.04
CA TYR A 78 -15.56 -6.38 5.91
C TYR A 78 -16.55 -7.43 5.35
N ARG A 79 -16.14 -8.70 5.31
CA ARG A 79 -16.92 -9.83 4.77
C ARG A 79 -17.76 -10.56 5.81
N VAL A 80 -17.92 -10.02 7.01
CA VAL A 80 -18.71 -10.65 8.07
C VAL A 80 -20.15 -10.79 7.61
N GLU A 81 -20.77 -11.92 7.96
CA GLU A 81 -22.14 -12.27 7.63
C GLU A 81 -23.02 -12.31 8.89
N PRO A 82 -24.31 -11.94 8.78
CA PRO A 82 -25.25 -12.08 9.88
C PRO A 82 -25.46 -13.56 10.23
N ALA A 83 -25.69 -13.82 11.52
CA ALA A 83 -26.05 -15.14 11.98
C ALA A 83 -27.34 -15.63 11.29
N GLY A 84 -27.29 -16.82 10.69
CA GLY A 84 -28.41 -17.35 9.88
C GLY A 84 -28.37 -16.97 8.39
N GLY A 85 -27.35 -16.23 7.96
CA GLY A 85 -27.11 -15.84 6.57
C GLY A 85 -27.90 -14.61 6.14
N ILE A 86 -27.36 -13.87 5.16
CA ILE A 86 -27.96 -12.59 4.72
C ILE A 86 -29.39 -12.76 4.16
N ALA A 87 -29.69 -13.90 3.55
CA ALA A 87 -31.00 -14.15 2.94
C ALA A 87 -32.17 -14.12 3.95
N ASN A 88 -31.90 -14.42 5.22
CA ASN A 88 -32.90 -14.43 6.30
C ASN A 88 -32.78 -13.21 7.23
N TYR A 89 -31.88 -12.27 6.93
CA TYR A 89 -31.60 -11.13 7.77
C TYR A 89 -32.48 -9.94 7.41
N SER A 90 -33.24 -9.42 8.38
CA SER A 90 -34.10 -8.24 8.21
C SER A 90 -33.70 -7.07 9.12
N GLY A 91 -32.53 -7.15 9.76
CA GLY A 91 -32.03 -6.13 10.67
C GLY A 91 -31.19 -5.04 9.98
N PRO A 92 -30.65 -4.09 10.78
CA PRO A 92 -29.76 -3.04 10.28
C PRO A 92 -28.43 -3.60 9.73
N LEU A 93 -27.89 -3.02 8.65
CA LEU A 93 -26.71 -3.54 7.93
C LEU A 93 -25.37 -2.91 8.34
N GLU A 94 -25.34 -1.98 9.29
CA GLU A 94 -24.16 -1.21 9.69
C GLU A 94 -23.00 -2.09 10.20
N GLY A 95 -23.30 -3.29 10.71
CA GLY A 95 -22.29 -4.28 11.13
C GLY A 95 -21.82 -5.21 10.00
N TYR A 96 -22.31 -5.05 8.77
CA TYR A 96 -22.14 -5.96 7.65
C TYR A 96 -21.70 -5.19 6.37
N PRO A 97 -20.45 -4.67 6.33
CA PRO A 97 -20.05 -3.63 5.38
C PRO A 97 -20.22 -4.02 3.91
N LYS A 98 -19.85 -5.26 3.54
CA LYS A 98 -20.07 -5.79 2.19
C LYS A 98 -21.55 -5.71 1.79
N PHE A 99 -22.45 -6.14 2.67
CA PHE A 99 -23.88 -6.21 2.38
C PHE A 99 -24.54 -4.84 2.40
N LEU A 100 -24.05 -3.93 3.25
CA LEU A 100 -24.44 -2.52 3.21
C LEU A 100 -24.12 -1.86 1.87
N LEU A 101 -22.94 -2.13 1.28
CA LEU A 101 -22.61 -1.58 -0.05
C LEU A 101 -23.53 -2.16 -1.14
N LEU A 102 -23.88 -3.44 -1.02
CA LEU A 102 -24.72 -4.14 -1.99
C LEU A 102 -26.22 -3.84 -1.84
N SER A 103 -26.64 -3.15 -0.77
CA SER A 103 -28.07 -2.84 -0.57
C SER A 103 -28.59 -1.69 -1.43
N SER A 104 -27.72 -0.99 -2.16
CA SER A 104 -28.08 0.09 -3.08
C SER A 104 -27.24 0.02 -4.35
N GLU A 105 -27.87 0.22 -5.51
CA GLU A 105 -27.16 0.34 -6.79
C GLU A 105 -26.12 1.47 -6.77
N SER A 106 -26.37 2.54 -6.00
CA SER A 106 -25.46 3.69 -5.90
C SER A 106 -24.14 3.37 -5.18
N THR A 107 -24.10 2.30 -4.39
CA THR A 107 -22.92 1.88 -3.62
C THR A 107 -22.37 0.52 -4.03
N ALA A 108 -23.11 -0.28 -4.81
CA ALA A 108 -22.73 -1.64 -5.20
C ALA A 108 -21.37 -1.71 -5.92
N GLN A 109 -21.07 -0.72 -6.77
CA GLN A 109 -19.81 -0.65 -7.52
C GLN A 109 -18.57 -0.52 -6.63
N TRP A 110 -18.72 -0.03 -5.39
CA TRP A 110 -17.62 -0.03 -4.42
C TRP A 110 -17.20 -1.44 -4.03
N HIS A 111 -18.12 -2.40 -4.00
CA HIS A 111 -17.80 -3.81 -3.82
C HIS A 111 -17.40 -4.47 -5.14
N GLU A 112 -18.28 -4.45 -6.14
CA GLU A 112 -18.13 -5.25 -7.37
C GLU A 112 -16.89 -4.88 -8.19
N PHE A 113 -16.47 -3.61 -8.13
CA PHE A 113 -15.28 -3.14 -8.82
C PHE A 113 -14.19 -2.68 -7.86
N GLY A 114 -14.55 -1.83 -6.90
CA GLY A 114 -13.58 -1.21 -5.98
C GLY A 114 -12.84 -2.22 -5.11
N MET A 115 -13.56 -3.18 -4.51
CA MET A 115 -12.92 -4.22 -3.69
C MET A 115 -12.13 -5.21 -4.54
N GLU A 116 -12.64 -5.66 -5.68
CA GLU A 116 -11.90 -6.55 -6.58
C GLU A 116 -10.55 -5.93 -6.99
N TRP A 117 -10.56 -4.67 -7.41
CA TRP A 117 -9.33 -3.97 -7.77
C TRP A 117 -8.39 -3.81 -6.58
N LYS A 118 -8.92 -3.39 -5.42
CA LYS A 118 -8.15 -3.23 -4.18
C LYS A 118 -7.52 -4.55 -3.74
N GLU A 119 -8.23 -5.67 -3.84
CA GLU A 119 -7.77 -6.99 -3.41
C GLU A 119 -6.66 -7.54 -4.29
N HIS A 120 -6.65 -7.22 -5.59
CA HIS A 120 -5.69 -7.80 -6.53
C HIS A 120 -4.51 -6.85 -6.81
N VAL A 121 -4.81 -5.58 -7.13
CA VAL A 121 -3.79 -4.61 -7.55
C VAL A 121 -2.91 -4.16 -6.38
N ALA A 122 -3.42 -4.16 -5.15
CA ALA A 122 -2.63 -3.80 -3.98
C ALA A 122 -1.39 -4.70 -3.81
N TRP A 123 -1.46 -5.98 -4.21
CA TRP A 123 -0.34 -6.92 -4.08
C TRP A 123 0.81 -6.63 -5.04
N LEU A 124 0.56 -5.95 -6.16
CA LEU A 124 1.63 -5.53 -7.06
C LEU A 124 2.62 -4.57 -6.37
N ALA A 125 2.12 -3.72 -5.46
CA ALA A 125 2.94 -2.73 -4.77
C ALA A 125 4.11 -3.36 -3.99
N PRO A 126 3.89 -4.28 -3.01
CA PRO A 126 4.99 -4.89 -2.28
C PRO A 126 5.89 -5.76 -3.14
N PHE A 127 5.38 -6.46 -4.17
CA PHE A 127 6.23 -7.27 -5.05
C PHE A 127 7.23 -6.40 -5.82
N LEU A 128 6.73 -5.34 -6.47
CA LEU A 128 7.58 -4.41 -7.23
C LEU A 128 8.54 -3.64 -6.30
N ALA A 129 8.07 -3.16 -5.14
CA ALA A 129 8.92 -2.49 -4.16
C ALA A 129 10.02 -3.43 -3.63
N THR A 130 9.72 -4.70 -3.41
CA THR A 130 10.70 -5.72 -2.98
C THR A 130 11.77 -5.93 -4.04
N ALA A 131 11.39 -6.03 -5.33
CA ALA A 131 12.35 -6.15 -6.42
C ALA A 131 13.31 -4.94 -6.46
N VAL A 132 12.77 -3.72 -6.29
CA VAL A 132 13.58 -2.51 -6.23
C VAL A 132 14.52 -2.52 -5.02
N ALA A 133 14.00 -2.82 -3.83
CA ALA A 133 14.78 -2.90 -2.60
C ALA A 133 15.93 -3.91 -2.71
N PHE A 134 15.66 -5.09 -3.26
CA PHE A 134 16.66 -6.13 -3.49
C PHE A 134 17.80 -5.63 -4.38
N VAL A 135 17.49 -5.04 -5.54
CA VAL A 135 18.51 -4.54 -6.47
C VAL A 135 19.33 -3.40 -5.84
N VAL A 136 18.68 -2.50 -5.09
CA VAL A 136 19.37 -1.42 -4.36
C VAL A 136 20.33 -1.96 -3.31
N VAL A 137 19.89 -2.92 -2.49
CA VAL A 137 20.75 -3.53 -1.46
C VAL A 137 21.89 -4.32 -2.11
N TYR A 138 21.59 -5.10 -3.15
CA TYR A 138 22.56 -5.98 -3.79
C TYR A 138 23.65 -5.24 -4.55
N TYR A 139 23.29 -4.26 -5.39
CA TYR A 139 24.27 -3.50 -6.17
C TYR A 139 24.83 -2.28 -5.42
N GLY A 140 24.05 -1.68 -4.51
CA GLY A 140 24.47 -0.56 -3.69
C GLY A 140 25.11 0.57 -4.51
N PRO A 141 26.31 1.06 -4.12
CA PRO A 141 27.05 2.10 -4.84
C PRO A 141 27.30 1.81 -6.33
N GLN A 142 27.31 0.54 -6.74
CA GLN A 142 27.58 0.14 -8.12
C GLN A 142 26.49 0.62 -9.09
N LEU A 143 25.28 0.94 -8.59
CA LEU A 143 24.18 1.48 -9.39
C LEU A 143 24.50 2.80 -10.11
N ILE A 144 25.47 3.58 -9.61
CA ILE A 144 25.93 4.80 -10.30
C ILE A 144 26.42 4.49 -11.70
N ARG A 145 27.25 3.44 -11.81
CA ARG A 145 27.89 2.99 -13.05
C ARG A 145 26.97 2.11 -13.91
N ARG A 146 25.71 1.94 -13.50
CA ARG A 146 24.71 1.09 -14.16
C ARG A 146 23.43 1.86 -14.45
N PRO A 147 23.46 2.90 -15.31
CA PRO A 147 22.27 3.66 -15.69
C PRO A 147 21.14 2.79 -16.25
N GLU A 148 21.47 1.68 -16.89
CA GLU A 148 20.54 0.69 -17.43
C GLU A 148 19.68 0.01 -16.36
N LEU A 149 20.16 -0.07 -15.11
CA LEU A 149 19.38 -0.60 -13.99
C LEU A 149 18.53 0.50 -13.33
N ARG A 150 19.01 1.74 -13.31
CA ARG A 150 18.32 2.83 -12.59
C ARG A 150 16.95 3.17 -13.18
N TRP A 151 16.82 3.19 -14.50
CA TRP A 151 15.55 3.48 -15.15
C TRP A 151 14.46 2.44 -14.85
N PRO A 152 14.69 1.13 -15.05
CA PRO A 152 13.75 0.09 -14.63
C PRO A 152 13.39 0.17 -13.15
N LEU A 153 14.36 0.46 -12.27
CA LEU A 153 14.09 0.62 -10.83
C LEU A 153 13.13 1.76 -10.55
N MET A 154 13.33 2.93 -11.15
CA MET A 154 12.42 4.06 -10.98
C MET A 154 11.02 3.76 -11.55
N ILE A 155 10.93 3.05 -12.67
CA ILE A 155 9.65 2.61 -13.25
C ILE A 155 8.94 1.65 -12.28
N PHE A 156 9.63 0.61 -11.81
CA PHE A 156 9.03 -0.38 -10.89
C PHE A 156 8.62 0.27 -9.56
N PHE A 157 9.43 1.18 -9.05
CA PHE A 157 9.13 1.93 -7.82
C PHE A 157 7.92 2.85 -8.01
N GLY A 158 7.83 3.53 -9.16
CA GLY A 158 6.67 4.35 -9.53
C GLY A 158 5.39 3.52 -9.74
N LEU A 159 5.49 2.37 -10.39
CA LEU A 159 4.36 1.43 -10.55
C LEU A 159 3.90 0.86 -9.21
N ALA A 160 4.83 0.54 -8.31
CA ALA A 160 4.52 0.11 -6.95
C ALA A 160 3.72 1.18 -6.20
N PHE A 161 4.16 2.43 -6.29
CA PHE A 161 3.45 3.57 -5.71
C PHE A 161 2.06 3.76 -6.33
N ALA A 162 1.94 3.72 -7.66
CA ALA A 162 0.68 3.88 -8.35
C ALA A 162 -0.33 2.80 -7.95
N ALA A 163 0.10 1.53 -7.88
CA ALA A 163 -0.74 0.43 -7.44
C ALA A 163 -1.25 0.63 -6.00
N ALA A 164 -0.36 1.01 -5.07
CA ALA A 164 -0.73 1.31 -3.69
C ALA A 164 -1.66 2.52 -3.59
N ALA A 165 -1.43 3.58 -4.37
CA ALA A 165 -2.25 4.77 -4.38
C ALA A 165 -3.69 4.48 -4.83
N VAL A 166 -3.86 3.72 -5.91
CA VAL A 166 -5.18 3.31 -6.40
C VAL A 166 -5.90 2.43 -5.37
N ALA A 167 -5.21 1.44 -4.81
CA ALA A 167 -5.78 0.58 -3.76
C ALA A 167 -6.15 1.35 -2.49
N GLY A 168 -5.30 2.29 -2.07
CA GLY A 168 -5.53 3.16 -0.91
C GLY A 168 -6.71 4.09 -1.12
N LEU A 169 -6.86 4.69 -2.31
CA LEU A 169 -8.01 5.52 -2.66
C LEU A 169 -9.32 4.73 -2.59
N PHE A 170 -9.39 3.56 -3.23
CA PHE A 170 -10.56 2.68 -3.12
C PHE A 170 -10.82 2.30 -1.67
N GLY A 171 -9.77 1.92 -0.92
CA GLY A 171 -9.88 1.60 0.50
C GLY A 171 -10.49 2.72 1.34
N ALA A 172 -10.08 3.97 1.12
CA ALA A 172 -10.60 5.12 1.83
C ALA A 172 -12.08 5.40 1.49
N PHE A 173 -12.46 5.36 0.21
CA PHE A 173 -13.84 5.59 -0.20
C PHE A 173 -14.78 4.47 0.25
N ILE A 174 -14.33 3.22 0.17
CA ILE A 174 -15.08 2.05 0.67
C ILE A 174 -15.30 2.17 2.17
N THR A 175 -14.28 2.53 2.94
CA THR A 175 -14.40 2.71 4.41
C THR A 175 -15.35 3.86 4.76
N LYS A 176 -15.38 4.91 3.94
CA LYS A 176 -16.34 6.02 4.11
C LYS A 176 -17.78 5.60 3.81
N ALA A 177 -17.99 4.76 2.79
CA ALA A 177 -19.32 4.30 2.38
C ALA A 177 -19.86 3.18 3.27
N ALA A 178 -18.98 2.29 3.76
CA ALA A 178 -19.30 1.19 4.65
C ALA A 178 -18.16 0.99 5.66
N PRO A 179 -18.24 1.65 6.83
CA PRO A 179 -17.24 1.52 7.87
C PRO A 179 -17.10 0.08 8.38
N VAL A 180 -15.89 -0.30 8.78
CA VAL A 180 -15.57 -1.62 9.36
C VAL A 180 -15.49 -1.56 10.90
N ALA A 181 -15.69 -0.37 11.47
CA ALA A 181 -15.67 -0.06 12.89
C ALA A 181 -16.90 -0.59 13.61
#